data_AF-A0A8H4REE0-F1
#
_entry.id   AF-A0A8H4REE0-F1
#
_cell.length_a   1.000
_cell.length_b   1.000
_cell.length_c   1.000
_cell.angle_alpha   90.00
_cell.angle_beta   90.00
_cell.angle_gamma   90.00
#
_symmetry.space_group_name_H-M   'P 1'
#
loop_
_entity.id
_entity.type
_entity.pdbx_description
1 polymer ?
#
loop_
_entity_poly.entity_id
_entity_poly.type
_entity_poly.pdbx_seq_one_letter_code
_entity_poly.pdbx_strand_id
1 'polypeptide(L)'
;MQLFEFINRSPSDVFIVDIETGFDGVVHEVGAVTLKGFVVVDTSVNYGMSLYDFYKLSQNDLSEDQQFRAFCTINKTYRPPNRSEMKGSTLREILEYLMKAGMTADSIWVEHSFGNFDYKRSRKWRQLILKHNLPLEQNVFSTLDLWRLLLPGLFSHQQSHLFSLLRLNDPAISGKRHISLPDTLMCREILRVAIDQFNLSMNQ
;
A
#
# COMPACT_ATOMS: atom_id res chain seq x y z
N MET A 1 12.98 -18.77 -2.14
CA MET A 1 12.33 -20.10 -2.10
C MET A 1 11.24 -20.16 -1.03
N GLN A 2 11.54 -19.87 0.25
CA GLN A 2 10.56 -19.95 1.36
C GLN A 2 9.29 -19.08 1.18
N LEU A 3 9.39 -17.87 0.61
CA LEU A 3 8.22 -17.01 0.35
C LEU A 3 7.19 -17.68 -0.57
N PHE A 4 7.63 -18.17 -1.73
CA PHE A 4 6.72 -18.79 -2.71
C PHE A 4 6.14 -20.11 -2.21
N GLU A 5 6.92 -20.91 -1.49
CA GLU A 5 6.43 -22.12 -0.83
C GLU A 5 5.33 -21.80 0.20
N PHE A 6 5.49 -20.74 0.99
CA PHE A 6 4.46 -20.30 1.93
C PHE A 6 3.21 -19.81 1.19
N ILE A 7 3.37 -18.92 0.20
CA ILE A 7 2.25 -18.37 -0.57
C ILE A 7 1.43 -19.51 -1.21
N ASN A 8 2.10 -20.54 -1.74
CA ASN A 8 1.43 -21.69 -2.34
C ASN A 8 0.65 -22.54 -1.31
N ARG A 9 1.09 -22.61 -0.05
CA ARG A 9 0.40 -23.33 1.02
C ARG A 9 -0.77 -22.54 1.61
N SER A 10 -0.60 -21.24 1.77
CA SER A 10 -1.54 -20.36 2.47
C SER A 10 -1.82 -19.05 1.70
N PRO A 11 -2.40 -19.11 0.49
CA PRO A 11 -2.63 -17.91 -0.32
C PRO A 11 -3.71 -16.97 0.25
N SER A 12 -4.55 -17.46 1.17
CA SER A 12 -5.52 -16.63 1.91
C SER A 12 -4.86 -15.66 2.87
N ASP A 13 -3.62 -15.95 3.26
CA ASP A 13 -2.94 -15.23 4.34
C ASP A 13 -2.03 -14.13 3.77
N VAL A 14 -2.13 -13.85 2.46
CA VAL A 14 -1.33 -12.85 1.75
C VAL A 14 -2.17 -11.61 1.49
N PHE A 15 -1.75 -10.51 2.11
CA PHE A 15 -2.36 -9.19 1.97
C PHE A 15 -1.39 -8.27 1.26
N ILE A 16 -1.85 -7.68 0.16
CA ILE A 16 -1.14 -6.65 -0.57
C ILE A 16 -1.67 -5.32 -0.05
N VAL A 17 -0.79 -4.44 0.37
CA VAL A 17 -1.15 -3.16 1.00
C VAL A 17 -0.35 -2.03 0.37
N ASP A 18 -1.03 -0.92 0.15
CA ASP A 18 -0.44 0.36 -0.26
C ASP A 18 -0.99 1.48 0.64
N ILE A 19 -0.13 2.44 0.97
CA ILE A 19 -0.44 3.52 1.91
C ILE A 19 0.03 4.85 1.32
N GLU A 20 -0.92 5.75 1.08
CA GLU A 20 -0.59 7.11 0.67
C GLU A 20 -0.26 7.98 1.87
N THR A 21 0.82 8.74 1.75
CA THR A 21 1.32 9.59 2.84
C THR A 21 1.58 11.03 2.40
N GLY A 22 1.43 11.96 3.35
CA GLY A 22 1.81 13.36 3.21
C GLY A 22 3.32 13.57 3.41
N PHE A 23 3.77 14.83 3.38
CA PHE A 23 5.20 15.18 3.53
C PHE A 23 5.75 14.96 4.94
N ASP A 24 4.90 15.12 5.96
CA ASP A 24 5.16 14.72 7.35
C ASP A 24 5.08 13.18 7.54
N GLY A 25 4.66 12.48 6.48
CA GLY A 25 4.39 11.07 6.44
C GLY A 25 3.23 10.64 7.33
N VAL A 26 2.26 11.55 7.51
CA VAL A 26 0.90 11.24 7.96
C VAL A 26 0.20 10.48 6.86
N VAL A 27 -0.51 9.43 7.24
CA VAL A 27 -1.22 8.56 6.31
C VAL A 27 -2.54 9.22 5.97
N HIS A 28 -2.90 9.20 4.70
CA HIS A 28 -4.15 9.82 4.28
C HIS A 28 -4.97 8.93 3.33
N GLU A 29 -4.43 7.82 2.84
CA GLU A 29 -5.19 6.80 2.13
C GLU A 29 -4.61 5.42 2.41
N VAL A 30 -5.48 4.40 2.44
CA VAL A 30 -5.07 3.00 2.61
C VAL A 30 -5.81 2.12 1.62
N GLY A 31 -5.05 1.30 0.91
CA GLY A 31 -5.53 0.28 -0.01
C GLY A 31 -5.03 -1.07 0.46
N ALA A 32 -5.92 -2.06 0.54
CA ALA A 32 -5.53 -3.42 0.90
C ALA A 32 -6.39 -4.43 0.13
N VAL A 33 -5.74 -5.43 -0.47
CA VAL A 33 -6.41 -6.54 -1.15
C VAL A 33 -5.77 -7.86 -0.76
N THR A 34 -6.55 -8.94 -0.81
CA THR A 34 -6.00 -10.30 -0.72
C THR A 34 -5.31 -10.69 -2.03
N LEU A 35 -4.44 -11.70 -2.01
CA LEU A 35 -3.85 -12.25 -3.24
C LEU A 35 -4.91 -12.73 -4.25
N LYS A 36 -6.08 -13.20 -3.79
CA LYS A 36 -7.21 -13.57 -4.65
C LYS A 36 -7.89 -12.37 -5.34
N GLY A 37 -7.62 -11.15 -4.87
CA GLY A 37 -8.15 -9.90 -5.45
C GLY A 37 -9.38 -9.34 -4.73
N PHE A 38 -9.77 -9.90 -3.58
CA PHE A 38 -10.80 -9.30 -2.75
C PHE A 38 -10.27 -8.01 -2.12
N VAL A 39 -10.98 -6.91 -2.34
CA VAL A 39 -10.71 -5.62 -1.69
C VAL A 39 -11.10 -5.71 -0.23
N VAL A 40 -10.14 -5.45 0.65
CA VAL A 40 -10.31 -5.45 2.12
C VAL A 40 -10.47 -4.03 2.62
N VAL A 41 -9.67 -3.10 2.10
CA VAL A 41 -9.70 -1.67 2.43
C VAL A 41 -9.49 -0.86 1.14
N ASP A 42 -10.32 0.16 0.97
CA ASP A 42 -10.17 1.21 -0.04
C ASP A 42 -10.80 2.48 0.55
N THR A 43 -10.01 3.26 1.29
CA THR A 43 -10.53 4.43 2.00
C THR A 43 -9.47 5.47 2.26
N SER A 44 -9.90 6.73 2.24
CA SER A 44 -9.19 7.83 2.88
C SER A 44 -9.23 7.68 4.41
N VAL A 45 -8.26 8.28 5.10
CA VAL A 45 -8.18 8.26 6.57
C VAL A 45 -8.90 9.46 7.18
N ASN A 46 -9.87 9.20 8.05
CA ASN A 46 -10.58 10.23 8.80
C ASN A 46 -9.90 10.48 10.16
N TYR A 47 -9.47 11.73 10.38
CA TYR A 47 -8.85 12.18 11.63
C TYR A 47 -9.82 12.93 12.57
N GLY A 48 -11.12 12.93 12.27
CA GLY A 48 -12.14 13.63 13.08
C GLY A 48 -12.02 15.15 13.00
N MET A 49 -11.50 15.67 11.88
CA MET A 49 -11.30 17.10 11.65
C MET A 49 -11.76 17.50 10.25
N SER A 50 -11.80 18.81 9.98
CA SER A 50 -12.09 19.31 8.64
C SER A 50 -10.90 19.07 7.71
N LEU A 51 -11.16 18.96 6.40
CA LEU A 51 -10.09 18.83 5.41
C LEU A 51 -9.15 20.04 5.41
N TYR A 52 -9.68 21.24 5.67
CA TYR A 52 -8.88 22.45 5.81
C TYR A 52 -7.92 22.40 7.00
N ASP A 53 -8.37 21.88 8.15
CA ASP A 53 -7.52 21.77 9.34
C ASP A 53 -6.46 20.68 9.16
N PHE A 54 -6.83 19.56 8.54
CA PHE A 54 -5.88 18.51 8.16
C PHE A 54 -4.80 19.02 7.21
N TYR A 55 -5.21 19.79 6.20
CA TYR A 55 -4.29 20.42 5.26
C TYR A 55 -3.31 21.37 5.98
N LYS A 56 -3.80 22.24 6.86
CA LYS A 56 -2.93 23.11 7.67
C LYS A 56 -1.94 22.31 8.52
N LEU A 57 -2.41 21.26 9.18
CA LEU A 57 -1.58 20.39 10.00
C LEU A 57 -0.44 19.76 9.17
N SER A 58 -0.76 19.25 7.98
CA SER A 58 0.19 18.60 7.07
C SER A 58 1.25 19.53 6.47
N GLN A 59 1.10 20.84 6.65
CA GLN A 59 1.98 21.87 6.12
C GLN A 59 2.85 22.54 7.17
N ASN A 60 2.61 22.26 8.45
CA ASN A 60 3.42 22.81 9.53
C ASN A 60 4.88 22.43 9.33
N ASP A 61 5.77 23.40 9.54
CA ASP A 61 7.23 23.24 9.44
C ASP A 61 7.77 22.84 8.05
N LEU A 62 6.97 22.96 6.99
CA LEU A 62 7.40 22.77 5.60
C LEU A 62 7.81 24.09 4.94
N SER A 63 8.80 24.04 4.04
CA SER A 63 9.11 25.17 3.14
C SER A 63 7.96 25.43 2.14
N GLU A 64 7.88 26.62 1.54
CA GLU A 64 6.82 26.96 0.58
C GLU A 64 6.71 25.95 -0.58
N ASP A 65 7.84 25.50 -1.14
CA ASP A 65 7.86 24.47 -2.17
C ASP A 65 7.29 23.13 -1.69
N GLN A 66 7.59 22.74 -0.45
CA GLN A 66 7.07 21.53 0.16
C GLN A 66 5.58 21.66 0.48
N GLN A 67 5.12 22.83 0.89
CA GLN A 67 3.70 23.12 1.10
C GLN A 67 2.89 22.97 -0.20
N PHE A 68 3.40 23.52 -1.32
CA PHE A 68 2.75 23.37 -2.63
C PHE A 68 2.67 21.90 -3.08
N ARG A 69 3.72 21.11 -2.83
CA ARG A 69 3.70 19.68 -3.14
C ARG A 69 2.76 18.92 -2.21
N ALA A 70 2.72 19.24 -0.92
CA ALA A 70 1.78 18.64 0.04
C ALA A 70 0.33 18.91 -0.35
N PHE A 71 0.04 20.13 -0.82
CA PHE A 71 -1.24 20.48 -1.43
C PHE A 71 -1.57 19.58 -2.61
N CYS A 72 -0.65 19.45 -3.57
CA CYS A 72 -0.86 18.60 -4.73
C CYS A 72 -1.14 17.15 -4.34
N THR A 73 -0.47 16.60 -3.31
CA THR A 73 -0.70 15.23 -2.83
C THR A 73 -2.07 15.08 -2.18
N ILE A 74 -2.42 15.92 -1.20
CA ILE A 74 -3.69 15.81 -0.47
C ILE A 74 -4.89 16.08 -1.38
N ASN A 75 -4.75 17.03 -2.31
CA ASN A 75 -5.81 17.40 -3.26
C ASN A 75 -6.18 16.24 -4.20
N LYS A 76 -5.24 15.34 -4.53
CA LYS A 76 -5.53 14.15 -5.34
C LYS A 76 -6.51 13.21 -4.64
N THR A 77 -6.37 13.06 -3.33
CA THR A 77 -7.18 12.13 -2.52
C THR A 77 -8.48 12.77 -2.03
N TYR A 78 -8.43 14.00 -1.52
CA TYR A 78 -9.56 14.63 -0.82
C TYR A 78 -10.24 15.76 -1.58
N ARG A 79 -9.73 16.17 -2.75
CA ARG A 79 -10.13 17.40 -3.47
C ARG A 79 -9.67 18.68 -2.74
N PRO A 80 -9.98 19.89 -3.25
CA PRO A 80 -9.47 21.11 -2.65
C PRO A 80 -9.88 21.26 -1.18
N PRO A 81 -8.97 21.74 -0.31
CA PRO A 81 -9.24 21.95 1.09
C PRO A 81 -10.48 22.82 1.29
N ASN A 82 -11.39 22.33 2.12
CA ASN A 82 -12.62 23.04 2.46
C ASN A 82 -13.01 22.70 3.90
N ARG A 83 -14.06 23.34 4.42
CA ARG A 83 -14.48 23.20 5.82
C ARG A 83 -15.34 21.97 6.10
N SER A 84 -15.58 21.10 5.12
CA SER A 84 -16.28 19.83 5.35
C SER A 84 -15.42 18.90 6.20
N GLU A 85 -16.07 18.06 6.99
CA GLU A 85 -15.42 16.96 7.66
C GLU A 85 -14.73 16.03 6.66
N MET A 86 -13.59 15.49 7.07
CA MET A 86 -12.91 14.45 6.32
C MET A 86 -13.82 13.22 6.22
N LYS A 87 -13.92 12.66 5.02
CA LYS A 87 -14.63 11.39 4.78
C LYS A 87 -13.64 10.22 4.88
N GLY A 88 -14.19 9.03 5.05
CA GLY A 88 -13.43 7.79 5.12
C GLY A 88 -13.46 7.17 6.52
N SER A 89 -12.50 6.30 6.77
CA SER A 89 -12.44 5.48 7.97
C SER A 89 -11.33 5.98 8.89
N THR A 90 -11.54 5.90 10.20
CA THR A 90 -10.48 6.08 11.18
C THR A 90 -9.43 4.98 11.05
N LEU A 91 -8.21 5.23 11.54
CA LEU A 91 -7.16 4.20 11.58
C LEU A 91 -7.59 2.95 12.37
N ARG A 92 -8.48 3.11 13.35
CA ARG A 92 -9.07 1.99 14.10
C ARG A 92 -9.95 1.11 13.22
N GLU A 93 -10.89 1.72 12.52
CA GLU A 93 -11.80 0.98 11.62
C GLU A 93 -11.01 0.26 10.51
N ILE A 94 -9.96 0.89 9.97
CA ILE A 94 -9.08 0.27 8.98
C ILE A 94 -8.42 -1.00 9.54
N LEU A 95 -7.87 -0.95 10.75
CA LEU A 95 -7.28 -2.12 11.41
C LEU A 95 -8.34 -3.20 11.68
N GLU A 96 -9.54 -2.82 12.08
CA GLU A 96 -10.66 -3.75 12.29
C GLU A 96 -11.09 -4.44 10.98
N TYR A 97 -11.09 -3.73 9.84
CA TYR A 97 -11.36 -4.33 8.53
C TYR A 97 -10.31 -5.38 8.15
N LEU A 98 -9.02 -5.07 8.33
CA LEU A 98 -7.93 -6.01 8.06
C LEU A 98 -8.06 -7.27 8.92
N MET A 99 -8.36 -7.12 10.22
CA MET A 99 -8.56 -8.24 11.13
C MET A 99 -9.78 -9.08 10.77
N LYS A 100 -10.90 -8.44 10.43
CA LYS A 100 -12.13 -9.13 10.03
C LYS A 100 -11.94 -9.93 8.73
N ALA A 101 -11.04 -9.48 7.86
CA ALA A 101 -10.62 -10.21 6.68
C ALA A 101 -9.65 -11.38 6.96
N GLY A 102 -9.24 -11.58 8.23
CA GLY A 102 -8.38 -12.67 8.65
C GLY A 102 -6.89 -12.32 8.72
N MET A 103 -6.51 -11.04 8.67
CA MET A 103 -5.10 -10.65 8.86
C MET A 103 -4.66 -10.93 10.31
N THR A 104 -3.56 -11.64 10.45
CA THR A 104 -2.94 -12.01 11.73
C THR A 104 -1.42 -11.73 11.74
N ALA A 105 -0.74 -12.02 12.86
CA ALA A 105 0.71 -11.91 12.98
C ALA A 105 1.46 -12.83 11.99
N ASP A 106 0.85 -13.98 11.66
CA ASP A 106 1.41 -15.00 10.78
C ASP A 106 1.05 -14.77 9.31
N SER A 107 0.18 -13.81 9.02
CA SER A 107 -0.12 -13.39 7.65
C SER A 107 1.09 -12.74 6.99
N ILE A 108 1.13 -12.79 5.67
CA ILE A 108 2.12 -12.12 4.83
C ILE A 108 1.60 -10.74 4.45
N TRP A 109 2.40 -9.72 4.73
CA TRP A 109 2.24 -8.38 4.18
C TRP A 109 3.09 -8.23 2.94
N VAL A 110 2.51 -7.75 1.86
CA VAL A 110 3.24 -7.42 0.62
C VAL A 110 2.98 -5.98 0.23
N GLU A 111 4.04 -5.27 -0.13
CA GLU A 111 3.98 -3.90 -0.65
C GLU A 111 4.96 -3.70 -1.82
N HIS A 112 4.93 -2.53 -2.46
CA HIS A 112 5.90 -2.14 -3.49
C HIS A 112 6.68 -0.91 -3.05
N SER A 113 7.50 -1.05 -2.02
CA SER A 113 8.24 0.09 -1.47
C SER A 113 9.69 -0.28 -1.11
N PHE A 114 10.54 0.75 -0.98
CA PHE A 114 11.90 0.58 -0.50
C PHE A 114 11.95 0.46 1.02
N GLY A 115 12.56 -0.61 1.52
CA GLY A 115 12.82 -0.77 2.95
C GLY A 115 11.55 -0.91 3.80
N ASN A 116 10.48 -1.47 3.24
CA ASN A 116 9.19 -1.70 3.87
C ASN A 116 8.56 -0.41 4.44
N PHE A 117 8.55 0.66 3.63
CA PHE A 117 8.07 1.99 4.00
C PHE A 117 6.63 1.97 4.51
N ASP A 118 5.70 1.34 3.81
CA ASP A 118 4.27 1.38 4.14
C ASP A 118 4.01 0.64 5.45
N TYR A 119 4.57 -0.57 5.57
CA TYR A 119 4.54 -1.33 6.81
C TYR A 119 5.13 -0.53 7.99
N LYS A 120 6.26 0.16 7.81
CA LYS A 120 6.83 1.01 8.87
C LYS A 120 5.92 2.19 9.24
N ARG A 121 5.20 2.76 8.28
CA ARG A 121 4.19 3.81 8.55
C ARG A 121 3.00 3.28 9.32
N SER A 122 2.55 2.05 9.01
CA SER A 122 1.48 1.37 9.76
C SER A 122 1.85 1.12 11.23
N ARG A 123 3.15 0.99 11.57
CA ARG A 123 3.59 0.81 12.96
C ARG A 123 3.21 1.99 13.86
N LYS A 124 3.19 3.21 13.33
CA LYS A 124 2.74 4.38 14.09
C LYS A 124 1.26 4.25 14.49
N TRP A 125 0.45 3.51 13.73
CA TRP A 125 -0.94 3.24 14.07
C TRP A 125 -1.08 2.24 15.22
N ARG A 126 -0.14 1.29 15.35
CA ARG A 126 -0.15 0.30 16.44
C ARG A 126 -0.07 0.93 17.82
N GLN A 127 0.53 2.12 17.93
CA GLN A 127 0.59 2.86 19.18
C GLN A 127 -0.75 3.48 19.56
N LEU A 128 -1.65 3.70 18.59
CA LEU A 128 -2.98 4.27 18.80
C LEU A 128 -3.98 3.24 19.33
N ILE A 129 -3.68 1.94 19.24
CA ILE A 129 -4.56 0.87 19.70
C ILE A 129 -3.75 -0.26 20.30
N LEU A 130 -3.92 -0.45 21.61
CA LEU A 130 -3.32 -1.55 22.35
C LEU A 130 -3.86 -2.88 21.82
N LYS A 131 -2.96 -3.76 21.34
CA LYS A 131 -3.16 -5.21 21.05
C LYS A 131 -3.62 -5.63 19.65
N HIS A 132 -3.02 -5.12 18.58
CA HIS A 132 -3.24 -5.71 17.23
C HIS A 132 -2.01 -6.41 16.65
N ASN A 133 -2.26 -7.63 16.18
CA ASN A 133 -1.31 -8.53 15.54
C ASN A 133 -1.28 -8.25 14.04
N LEU A 134 -0.83 -7.07 13.62
CA LEU A 134 -0.34 -6.90 12.25
C LEU A 134 0.79 -7.91 11.99
N PRO A 135 1.03 -8.31 10.74
CA PRO A 135 2.12 -9.22 10.36
C PRO A 135 3.43 -8.89 11.06
N LEU A 136 4.14 -9.92 11.53
CA LEU A 136 5.47 -9.77 12.11
C LEU A 136 6.45 -9.28 11.04
N GLU A 137 7.55 -8.60 11.44
CA GLU A 137 8.47 -7.97 10.48
C GLU A 137 9.08 -8.97 9.49
N GLN A 138 9.33 -10.21 9.93
CA GLN A 138 9.81 -11.29 9.07
C GLN A 138 8.80 -11.76 8.02
N ASN A 139 7.53 -11.40 8.16
CA ASN A 139 6.45 -11.74 7.23
C ASN A 139 6.10 -10.58 6.29
N VAL A 140 6.97 -9.56 6.21
CA VAL A 140 6.80 -8.38 5.34
C VAL A 140 7.72 -8.48 4.15
N PHE A 141 7.14 -8.42 2.96
CA PHE A 141 7.86 -8.58 1.71
C PHE A 141 7.62 -7.40 0.78
N SER A 142 8.69 -6.99 0.10
CA SER A 142 8.61 -5.98 -0.94
C SER A 142 8.70 -6.64 -2.31
N THR A 143 7.71 -6.40 -3.17
CA THR A 143 7.80 -6.79 -4.58
C THR A 143 8.90 -6.04 -5.30
N LEU A 144 9.26 -4.83 -4.86
CA LEU A 144 10.41 -4.10 -5.41
C LEU A 144 11.70 -4.89 -5.18
N ASP A 145 11.94 -5.36 -3.95
CA ASP A 145 13.15 -6.11 -3.62
C ASP A 145 13.15 -7.50 -4.30
N LEU A 146 11.99 -8.14 -4.40
CA LEU A 146 11.84 -9.38 -5.17
C LEU A 146 12.26 -9.18 -6.64
N TRP A 147 11.73 -8.17 -7.31
CA TRP A 147 11.99 -7.94 -8.73
C TRP A 147 13.39 -7.40 -9.01
N ARG A 148 14.02 -6.71 -8.05
CA ARG A 148 15.46 -6.38 -8.11
C ARG A 148 16.35 -7.63 -8.17
N LEU A 149 15.96 -8.70 -7.49
CA LEU A 149 16.69 -9.97 -7.54
C LEU A 149 16.44 -10.71 -8.85
N LEU A 150 15.22 -10.63 -9.40
CA LEU A 150 14.85 -11.35 -10.63
C LEU A 150 15.30 -10.65 -11.92
N LEU A 151 15.33 -9.32 -11.95
CA LEU A 151 15.67 -8.51 -13.13
C LEU A 151 16.65 -7.37 -12.77
N PRO A 152 17.96 -7.67 -12.72
CA PRO A 152 18.98 -6.66 -12.43
C PRO A 152 19.09 -5.62 -13.57
N GLY A 153 18.96 -4.32 -13.28
CA GLY A 153 19.12 -3.24 -14.27
C GLY A 153 18.49 -1.89 -13.86
N LEU A 154 18.84 -0.80 -14.57
CA LEU A 154 18.52 0.59 -14.20
C LEU A 154 17.03 1.00 -14.34
N PHE A 155 16.21 0.25 -15.08
CA PHE A 155 14.86 0.68 -15.49
C PHE A 155 13.71 -0.07 -14.79
N SER A 156 13.98 -1.06 -13.93
CA SER A 156 13.01 -2.11 -13.53
C SER A 156 12.36 -1.94 -12.14
N HIS A 157 12.23 -0.71 -11.63
CA HIS A 157 12.00 -0.51 -10.18
C HIS A 157 10.85 0.42 -9.79
N GLN A 158 10.21 1.08 -10.76
CA GLN A 158 8.98 1.80 -10.48
C GLN A 158 7.80 0.88 -10.75
N GLN A 159 6.86 0.83 -9.82
CA GLN A 159 5.71 -0.05 -9.90
C GLN A 159 4.96 0.06 -11.23
N SER A 160 4.65 1.29 -11.65
CA SER A 160 3.91 1.55 -12.89
C SER A 160 4.69 1.10 -14.14
N HIS A 161 6.01 1.22 -14.15
CA HIS A 161 6.85 0.75 -15.25
C HIS A 161 6.88 -0.77 -15.29
N LEU A 162 7.10 -1.42 -14.15
CA LEU A 162 7.10 -2.86 -14.04
C LEU A 162 5.73 -3.44 -14.44
N PHE A 163 4.65 -2.86 -13.93
CA PHE A 163 3.29 -3.25 -14.32
C PHE A 163 3.07 -3.13 -15.83
N SER A 164 3.48 -2.01 -16.44
CA SER A 164 3.33 -1.79 -17.90
C SER A 164 4.11 -2.80 -18.74
N LEU A 165 5.27 -3.27 -18.25
CA LEU A 165 6.05 -4.33 -18.91
C LEU A 165 5.36 -5.69 -18.81
N LEU A 166 4.73 -5.99 -17.67
CA LEU A 166 4.10 -7.30 -17.41
C LEU A 166 2.66 -7.40 -17.98
N ARG A 167 1.96 -6.26 -18.11
CA ARG A 167 0.58 -6.15 -18.60
C ARG A 167 0.51 -5.09 -19.70
N LEU A 168 1.10 -5.40 -20.85
CA LEU A 168 1.02 -4.57 -22.04
C LEU A 168 -0.46 -4.30 -22.39
N ASN A 169 -0.86 -3.03 -22.41
CA ASN A 169 -2.19 -2.54 -22.77
C ASN A 169 -3.33 -2.77 -21.76
N ASP A 170 -3.07 -2.74 -20.45
CA ASP A 170 -4.15 -2.58 -19.46
C ASP A 170 -4.38 -1.09 -19.10
N PRO A 171 -5.32 -0.39 -19.77
CA PRO A 171 -5.61 1.01 -19.50
C PRO A 171 -6.37 1.24 -18.18
N ALA A 172 -6.91 0.19 -17.54
CA ALA A 172 -7.77 0.35 -16.37
C ALA A 172 -7.01 0.86 -15.15
N ILE A 173 -5.71 0.61 -15.10
CA ILE A 173 -4.86 0.94 -13.94
C ILE A 173 -3.80 2.00 -14.30
N SER A 174 -3.37 2.12 -15.56
CA SER A 174 -2.23 2.96 -15.95
C SER A 174 -2.43 4.48 -15.78
N GLY A 175 -3.67 4.94 -15.54
CA GLY A 175 -4.03 6.37 -15.37
C GLY A 175 -4.32 6.82 -13.94
N LYS A 176 -4.34 5.91 -12.95
CA LYS A 176 -4.72 6.21 -11.56
C LYS A 176 -3.55 6.00 -10.58
N ARG A 177 -2.41 6.63 -10.87
CA ARG A 177 -1.20 6.54 -10.02
C ARG A 177 -1.35 7.44 -8.79
N HIS A 178 -0.72 7.07 -7.68
CA HIS A 178 -0.78 7.79 -6.41
C HIS A 178 -2.19 7.80 -5.82
N ILE A 179 -2.84 6.64 -5.93
CA ILE A 179 -4.12 6.33 -5.30
C ILE A 179 -3.95 4.91 -4.77
N SER A 180 -4.21 4.72 -3.49
CA SER A 180 -3.78 3.51 -2.78
C SER A 180 -4.34 2.23 -3.41
N LEU A 181 -5.62 2.14 -3.77
CA LEU A 181 -6.19 0.90 -4.31
C LEU A 181 -5.64 0.53 -5.70
N PRO A 182 -5.62 1.42 -6.71
CA PRO A 182 -4.96 1.15 -7.99
C PRO A 182 -3.51 0.68 -7.84
N ASP A 183 -2.72 1.34 -6.97
CA ASP A 183 -1.35 0.95 -6.69
C ASP A 183 -1.31 -0.42 -6.01
N THR A 184 -2.19 -0.69 -5.04
CA THR A 184 -2.34 -2.02 -4.42
C THR A 184 -2.60 -3.12 -5.47
N LEU A 185 -3.50 -2.86 -6.43
CA LEU A 185 -3.86 -3.82 -7.49
C LEU A 185 -2.70 -4.07 -8.46
N MET A 186 -1.92 -3.03 -8.82
CA MET A 186 -0.69 -3.21 -9.60
C MET A 186 0.31 -4.09 -8.86
N CYS A 187 0.53 -3.83 -7.56
CA CYS A 187 1.45 -4.61 -6.73
C CYS A 187 1.06 -6.08 -6.70
N ARG A 188 -0.25 -6.35 -6.55
CA ARG A 188 -0.79 -7.71 -6.59
C ARG A 188 -0.50 -8.40 -7.92
N GLU A 189 -0.76 -7.75 -9.04
CA GLU A 189 -0.51 -8.36 -10.36
C GLU A 189 0.99 -8.60 -10.60
N ILE A 190 1.85 -7.67 -10.17
CA ILE A 190 3.31 -7.84 -10.19
C ILE A 190 3.74 -9.07 -9.38
N LEU A 191 3.18 -9.27 -8.18
CA LEU A 191 3.45 -10.46 -7.36
C LEU A 191 2.95 -11.75 -8.03
N ARG A 192 1.74 -11.73 -8.59
CA ARG A 192 1.14 -12.91 -9.26
C ARG A 192 2.02 -13.41 -10.40
N VAL A 193 2.51 -12.50 -11.24
CA VAL A 193 3.41 -12.88 -12.34
C VAL A 193 4.69 -13.52 -11.81
N ALA A 194 5.26 -13.03 -10.70
CA ALA A 194 6.44 -13.64 -10.10
C ALA A 194 6.16 -15.07 -9.56
N ILE A 195 5.00 -15.29 -8.94
CA ILE A 195 4.57 -16.62 -8.47
C ILE A 195 4.42 -17.59 -9.65
N ASP A 196 3.75 -17.15 -10.72
CA ASP A 196 3.51 -17.99 -11.90
C ASP A 196 4.84 -18.39 -12.57
N GLN A 197 5.79 -17.46 -12.70
CA GLN A 197 7.13 -17.74 -13.23
C GLN A 197 7.92 -18.72 -12.34
N PHE A 198 7.86 -18.55 -11.02
CA PHE A 198 8.50 -19.48 -10.09
C PHE A 198 7.92 -20.90 -10.21
N ASN A 199 6.59 -21.03 -10.25
CA ASN A 199 5.93 -22.33 -10.37
C ASN A 199 6.24 -23.04 -11.69
N LEU A 200 6.40 -22.31 -12.80
CA LEU A 200 6.85 -22.88 -14.08
C LEU A 200 8.27 -23.45 -13.98
N SER A 201 9.18 -22.77 -13.28
CA SER A 201 10.58 -23.19 -13.13
C SER A 201 10.77 -24.45 -12.28
N MET A 202 9.82 -24.75 -11.38
CA MET A 202 9.86 -25.93 -10.50
C MET A 202 9.29 -27.20 -11.15
N ASN A 203 8.60 -27.08 -12.28
CA ASN A 203 7.98 -28.20 -13.00
C ASN A 203 8.76 -28.61 -14.27
N GLN A 204 9.95 -28.04 -14.47
CA GLN A 204 10.91 -28.39 -15.54
C GLN A 204 12.05 -29.22 -14.95
#